data_AF-A0A2M9WCC9-F1
#
_entry.id   AF-A0A2M9WCC9-F1
#
_cell.length_a   1.000
_cell.length_b   1.000
_cell.length_c   1.000
_cell.angle_alpha   90.00
_cell.angle_beta   90.00
_cell.angle_gamma   90.00
#
_symmetry.space_group_name_H-M   'P 1'
#
loop_
_entity.id
_entity.type
_entity.pdbx_description
1 polymer ?
#
loop_
_entity_poly.entity_id
_entity_poly.type
_entity_poly.pdbx_seq_one_letter_code
_entity_poly.pdbx_strand_id
1 'polypeptide(L)'
;MDSLFKQLYRYTHARIMRHNENFWPYITIQRAAEDHIKTLTYRKQNVPLENLSQLQARVSGDITILATGPSVNSLDLNKLSGTTFIGVNGAYHLRNHVKFSYYVIVDRGFVEQRASLVREVLADSQLLLFTTVHCLNDMLRSIKLADIKCRLAIIEDLSYKVFRQKIMPAEYERHYRFKNGITLFPTEPCAGFSWDIRQGIFDAGTVAYWALQIAVWLGAERILLAGVDMNNFTAPRFYESEGDKLPSLLAANFSDIIKPAFLHASRELDRAGIKTYNLCLNSGLGEDIFEKSTLDSLFPQ
;
A
#
# COMPACT_ATOMS: atom_id res chain seq x y z
N MET A 1 -3.62 0.09 25.80
CA MET A 1 -4.64 1.09 25.42
C MET A 1 -5.92 0.74 26.14
N ASP A 2 -6.36 1.62 27.04
CA ASP A 2 -7.33 1.30 28.09
C ASP A 2 -8.65 0.75 27.57
N SER A 3 -9.05 -0.40 28.13
CA SER A 3 -10.31 -1.09 27.89
C SER A 3 -11.53 -0.15 27.99
N LEU A 4 -11.45 0.85 28.87
CA LEU A 4 -12.53 1.80 29.15
C LEU A 4 -12.99 2.59 27.92
N PHE A 5 -12.08 3.27 27.21
CA PHE A 5 -12.48 4.11 26.06
C PHE A 5 -13.01 3.28 24.90
N LYS A 6 -12.48 2.06 24.69
CA LYS A 6 -13.02 1.14 23.68
C LYS A 6 -14.43 0.70 24.02
N GLN A 7 -14.69 0.34 25.28
CA GLN A 7 -16.03 -0.02 25.73
C GLN A 7 -16.99 1.16 25.55
N LEU A 8 -16.61 2.36 26.01
CA LEU A 8 -17.41 3.57 25.84
C LEU A 8 -17.72 3.86 24.36
N TYR A 9 -16.73 3.72 23.47
CA TYR A 9 -16.94 3.86 22.04
C TYR A 9 -17.95 2.84 21.50
N ARG A 10 -17.82 1.56 21.89
CA ARG A 10 -18.75 0.47 21.48
C ARG A 10 -20.17 0.64 22.00
N TYR A 11 -20.36 1.28 23.16
CA TYR A 11 -21.67 1.60 23.72
C TYR A 11 -22.32 2.82 23.07
N THR A 12 -21.52 3.79 22.61
CA THR A 12 -22.00 5.05 22.05
C THR A 12 -22.11 5.06 20.53
N HIS A 13 -21.48 4.10 19.83
CA HIS A 13 -21.43 4.04 18.37
C HIS A 13 -21.91 2.69 17.81
N ALA A 14 -22.50 2.75 16.63
CA ALA A 14 -22.96 1.56 15.89
C ALA A 14 -21.80 0.60 15.56
N ARG A 15 -22.11 -0.69 15.37
CA ARG A 15 -21.12 -1.74 15.07
C ARG A 15 -20.28 -1.42 13.83
N ILE A 16 -20.88 -0.79 12.82
CA ILE A 16 -20.23 -0.38 11.56
C ILE A 16 -19.10 0.65 11.76
N MET A 17 -19.10 1.36 12.88
CA MET A 17 -18.08 2.35 13.27
C MET A 17 -16.94 1.75 14.09
N ARG A 18 -17.06 0.50 14.58
CA ARG A 18 -16.12 -0.08 15.58
C ARG A 18 -14.69 -0.23 15.08
N HIS A 19 -14.45 -0.18 13.78
CA HIS A 19 -13.09 -0.12 13.23
C HIS A 19 -12.30 1.13 13.69
N ASN A 20 -12.98 2.11 14.31
CA ASN A 20 -12.39 3.34 14.86
C ASN A 20 -12.18 3.32 16.38
N GLU A 21 -12.58 2.26 17.08
CA GLU A 21 -12.58 2.21 18.55
C GLU A 21 -11.18 2.33 19.18
N ASN A 22 -10.12 2.06 18.40
CA ASN A 22 -8.72 2.16 18.84
C ASN A 22 -8.12 3.56 18.64
N PHE A 23 -8.87 4.48 18.02
CA PHE A 23 -8.42 5.83 17.71
C PHE A 23 -8.95 6.84 18.71
N TRP A 24 -10.22 6.72 19.07
CA TRP A 24 -10.87 7.64 19.99
C TRP A 24 -10.45 7.39 21.45
N PRO A 25 -10.20 8.43 22.27
CA PRO A 25 -10.17 9.87 21.95
C PRO A 25 -8.78 10.39 21.55
N TYR A 26 -7.80 9.51 21.36
CA TYR A 26 -6.39 9.86 21.20
C TYR A 26 -6.05 10.45 19.84
N ILE A 27 -6.78 10.10 18.79
CA ILE A 27 -6.58 10.60 17.43
C ILE A 27 -7.77 11.47 17.04
N THR A 28 -7.47 12.65 16.51
CA THR A 28 -8.45 13.51 15.84
C THR A 28 -7.97 13.83 14.44
N ILE A 29 -8.92 14.01 13.51
CA ILE A 29 -8.62 14.32 12.11
C ILE A 29 -9.53 15.44 11.60
N GLN A 30 -9.08 16.15 10.57
CA GLN A 30 -9.97 16.95 9.71
C GLN A 30 -9.87 16.41 8.29
N ARG A 31 -11.01 16.38 7.59
CA ARG A 31 -11.08 15.92 6.20
C ARG A 31 -11.04 17.09 5.22
N ALA A 32 -10.45 16.86 4.06
CA ALA A 32 -10.52 17.77 2.92
C ALA A 32 -11.84 17.60 2.15
N ALA A 33 -12.04 18.40 1.09
CA ALA A 33 -13.22 18.35 0.25
C ALA A 33 -13.38 17.00 -0.47
N GLU A 34 -12.27 16.38 -0.88
CA GLU A 34 -12.21 15.05 -1.52
C GLU A 34 -12.30 13.91 -0.50
N ASP A 35 -12.64 14.21 0.76
CA ASP A 35 -12.84 13.26 1.83
C ASP A 35 -11.57 12.47 2.21
N HIS A 36 -10.36 12.95 1.91
CA HIS A 36 -9.10 12.45 2.49
C HIS A 36 -8.78 13.14 3.82
N ILE A 37 -7.88 12.56 4.61
CA ILE A 37 -7.39 13.15 5.85
C ILE A 37 -6.42 14.29 5.53
N LYS A 38 -6.80 15.52 5.90
CA LYS A 38 -6.00 16.74 5.71
C LYS A 38 -5.08 17.01 6.89
N THR A 39 -5.59 16.85 8.11
CA THR A 39 -4.83 17.04 9.34
C THR A 39 -5.10 15.88 10.29
N LEU A 40 -4.09 15.55 11.09
CA LEU A 40 -4.17 14.49 12.09
C LEU A 40 -3.45 14.95 13.36
N THR A 41 -4.10 14.80 14.51
CA THR A 41 -3.42 14.93 15.81
C THR A 41 -3.40 13.59 16.53
N TYR A 42 -2.29 13.31 17.20
CA TYR A 42 -2.12 12.17 18.09
C TYR A 42 -1.82 12.69 19.49
N ARG A 43 -2.70 12.40 20.44
CA ARG A 43 -2.63 12.88 21.84
C ARG A 43 -2.39 14.39 21.92
N LYS A 44 -3.17 15.16 21.13
CA LYS A 44 -3.10 16.63 21.01
C LYS A 44 -1.82 17.16 20.34
N GLN A 45 -0.91 16.31 19.89
CA GLN A 45 0.25 16.72 19.10
C GLN A 45 -0.08 16.61 17.61
N ASN A 46 0.25 17.64 16.84
CA ASN A 46 0.07 17.61 15.40
C ASN A 46 1.03 16.60 14.77
N VAL A 47 0.51 15.70 13.93
CA VAL A 47 1.32 14.81 13.09
C VAL A 47 1.51 15.51 11.74
N PRO A 48 2.74 15.88 11.34
CA PRO A 48 2.98 16.49 10.04
C PRO A 48 2.64 15.51 8.91
N LEU A 49 1.74 15.90 8.01
CA LEU A 49 1.31 15.10 6.87
C LEU A 49 1.64 15.81 5.55
N GLU A 50 2.05 15.05 4.54
CA GLU A 50 2.10 15.47 3.15
C GLU A 50 0.69 15.63 2.59
N ASN A 51 0.50 16.65 1.75
CA ASN A 51 -0.75 16.86 1.06
C ASN A 51 -0.83 15.93 -0.15
N LEU A 52 -1.74 14.96 -0.12
CA LEU A 52 -1.93 14.00 -1.21
C LEU A 52 -2.15 14.67 -2.58
N SER A 53 -2.81 15.84 -2.62
CA SER A 53 -3.03 16.58 -3.87
C SER A 53 -1.73 17.13 -4.47
N GLN A 54 -0.70 17.38 -3.66
CA GLN A 54 0.62 17.83 -4.13
C GLN A 54 1.51 16.66 -4.61
N LEU A 55 1.04 15.42 -4.46
CA LEU A 55 1.72 14.21 -4.91
C LEU A 55 1.22 13.73 -6.28
N GLN A 56 0.10 14.27 -6.77
CA GLN A 56 -0.45 13.90 -8.07
C GLN A 56 0.55 14.25 -9.18
N ALA A 57 0.89 13.28 -10.03
CA ALA A 57 1.80 13.46 -11.16
C ALA A 57 3.14 14.13 -10.78
N ARG A 58 3.65 13.81 -9.58
CA ARG A 58 4.90 14.37 -9.02
C ARG A 58 6.14 13.70 -9.62
N VAL A 59 6.00 12.48 -10.11
CA VAL A 59 7.07 11.66 -10.68
C VAL A 59 6.88 11.62 -12.19
N SER A 60 8.00 11.69 -12.92
CA SER A 60 8.08 11.43 -14.36
C SER A 60 8.90 10.17 -14.61
N GLY A 61 8.58 9.43 -15.68
CA GLY A 61 9.29 8.22 -16.08
C GLY A 61 8.90 6.95 -15.32
N ASP A 62 9.87 6.03 -15.23
CA ASP A 62 9.68 4.68 -14.71
C ASP A 62 9.54 4.65 -13.18
N ILE A 63 8.53 3.93 -12.69
CA ILE A 63 8.40 3.57 -11.27
C ILE A 63 8.62 2.06 -11.09
N THR A 64 9.57 1.70 -10.23
CA THR A 64 9.76 0.32 -9.78
C THR A 64 9.06 0.10 -8.45
N ILE A 65 8.10 -0.81 -8.42
CA ILE A 65 7.50 -1.33 -7.18
C ILE A 65 8.31 -2.54 -6.74
N LEU A 66 9.03 -2.40 -5.63
CA LEU A 66 9.86 -3.45 -5.05
C LEU A 66 9.12 -4.13 -3.91
N ALA A 67 8.62 -5.33 -4.19
CA ALA A 67 8.00 -6.24 -3.23
C ALA A 67 9.01 -7.24 -2.64
N THR A 68 8.51 -8.29 -2.00
CA THR A 68 9.30 -9.15 -1.11
C THR A 68 9.41 -10.60 -1.55
N GLY A 69 8.97 -10.93 -2.76
CA GLY A 69 9.15 -12.26 -3.35
C GLY A 69 10.63 -12.61 -3.54
N PRO A 70 11.01 -13.90 -3.40
CA PRO A 70 12.39 -14.37 -3.58
C PRO A 70 13.01 -14.08 -4.96
N SER A 71 12.23 -13.84 -6.01
CA SER A 71 12.77 -13.52 -7.35
C SER A 71 13.66 -12.26 -7.38
N VAL A 72 13.53 -11.37 -6.38
CA VAL A 72 14.38 -10.18 -6.27
C VAL A 72 15.85 -10.55 -6.13
N ASN A 73 16.16 -11.70 -5.52
CA ASN A 73 17.54 -12.15 -5.30
C ASN A 73 18.30 -12.42 -6.62
N SER A 74 17.60 -12.64 -7.74
CA SER A 74 18.21 -12.83 -9.05
C SER A 74 18.22 -11.58 -9.94
N LEU A 75 17.67 -10.45 -9.47
CA LEU A 75 17.62 -9.22 -10.26
C LEU A 75 18.90 -8.39 -10.09
N ASP A 76 19.43 -7.90 -11.22
CA ASP A 76 20.47 -6.87 -11.21
C ASP A 76 19.84 -5.49 -10.97
N LEU A 77 19.73 -5.11 -9.70
CA LEU A 77 19.10 -3.85 -9.28
C LEU A 77 19.81 -2.60 -9.82
N ASN A 78 21.06 -2.70 -10.28
CA ASN A 78 21.77 -1.56 -10.85
C ASN A 78 21.12 -1.07 -12.15
N LYS A 79 20.53 -1.98 -12.94
CA LYS A 79 19.78 -1.62 -14.16
C LYS A 79 18.52 -0.81 -13.87
N LEU A 80 18.03 -0.85 -12.64
CA LEU A 80 16.85 -0.11 -12.19
C LEU A 80 17.21 1.22 -11.51
N SER A 81 18.49 1.59 -11.46
CA SER A 81 18.97 2.80 -10.76
C SER A 81 18.39 4.12 -11.31
N GLY A 82 17.98 4.14 -12.59
CA GLY A 82 17.29 5.28 -13.21
C GLY A 82 15.80 5.38 -12.90
N THR A 83 15.22 4.41 -12.19
CA THR A 83 13.80 4.36 -11.87
C THR A 83 13.50 4.92 -10.48
N THR A 84 12.27 5.38 -10.28
CA THR A 84 11.79 5.78 -8.95
C THR A 84 11.31 4.56 -8.18
N PHE A 85 11.92 4.26 -7.03
CA PHE A 85 11.54 3.11 -6.22
C PHE A 85 10.41 3.41 -5.23
N ILE A 86 9.39 2.56 -5.27
CA ILE A 86 8.39 2.36 -4.21
C ILE A 86 8.67 1.02 -3.54
N GLY A 87 9.13 1.03 -2.29
CA GLY A 87 9.31 -0.19 -1.51
C GLY A 87 8.04 -0.56 -0.73
N VAL A 88 7.79 -1.86 -0.54
CA VAL A 88 6.68 -2.33 0.30
C VAL A 88 7.16 -3.29 1.39
N ASN A 89 6.59 -3.16 2.59
CA ASN A 89 6.84 -4.03 3.74
C ASN A 89 8.34 -4.30 4.01
N GLY A 90 8.82 -5.52 3.78
CA GLY A 90 10.21 -5.90 4.06
C GLY A 90 11.24 -5.55 2.98
N ALA A 91 10.83 -4.91 1.88
CA ALA A 91 11.74 -4.49 0.81
C ALA A 91 12.89 -3.60 1.31
N TYR A 92 12.71 -2.93 2.45
CA TYR A 92 13.71 -2.08 3.10
C TYR A 92 15.01 -2.81 3.48
N HIS A 93 15.00 -4.14 3.55
CA HIS A 93 16.24 -4.92 3.62
C HIS A 93 17.21 -4.64 2.47
N LEU A 94 16.73 -4.13 1.33
CA LEU A 94 17.51 -3.78 0.15
C LEU A 94 17.93 -2.30 0.09
N ARG A 95 17.74 -1.52 1.16
CA ARG A 95 18.09 -0.07 1.22
C ARG A 95 19.56 0.26 0.92
N ASN A 96 20.47 -0.70 1.06
CA ASN A 96 21.88 -0.53 0.71
C ASN A 96 22.17 -0.78 -0.79
N HIS A 97 21.20 -1.32 -1.52
CA HIS A 97 21.30 -1.63 -2.95
C HIS A 97 20.44 -0.70 -3.81
N VAL A 98 19.35 -0.16 -3.24
CA VAL A 98 18.46 0.77 -3.93
C VAL A 98 18.10 1.95 -3.03
N LYS A 99 17.83 3.09 -3.66
CA LYS A 99 17.34 4.28 -2.96
C LYS A 99 15.81 4.36 -3.10
N PHE A 100 15.10 4.07 -2.02
CA PHE A 100 13.66 4.27 -1.98
C PHE A 100 13.34 5.77 -1.97
N SER A 101 12.39 6.20 -2.81
CA SER A 101 11.82 7.56 -2.75
C SER A 101 10.49 7.54 -2.01
N TYR A 102 9.74 6.46 -2.19
CA TYR A 102 8.45 6.21 -1.56
C TYR A 102 8.45 4.84 -0.90
N TYR A 103 7.64 4.70 0.13
CA TYR A 103 7.50 3.44 0.84
C TYR A 103 6.05 3.22 1.26
N VAL A 104 5.58 1.97 1.29
CA VAL A 104 4.20 1.64 1.67
C VAL A 104 4.19 0.61 2.79
N ILE A 105 3.55 0.97 3.91
CA ILE A 105 3.27 0.06 5.03
C ILE A 105 1.81 0.21 5.41
N VAL A 106 0.99 -0.80 5.11
CA VAL A 106 -0.44 -0.84 5.47
C VAL A 106 -0.83 -2.12 6.21
N ASP A 107 0.11 -3.06 6.34
CA ASP A 107 -0.04 -4.31 7.09
C ASP A 107 0.29 -4.08 8.57
N ARG A 108 -0.74 -4.15 9.43
CA ARG A 108 -0.59 -3.97 10.88
C ARG A 108 0.21 -5.11 11.52
N GLY A 109 0.07 -6.33 11.02
CA GLY A 109 0.83 -7.49 11.50
C GLY A 109 2.31 -7.34 11.20
N PHE A 110 2.66 -6.76 10.05
CA PHE A 110 4.03 -6.39 9.71
C PHE A 110 4.57 -5.30 10.65
N VAL A 111 3.78 -4.26 10.96
CA VAL A 111 4.18 -3.20 11.91
C VAL A 111 4.54 -3.77 13.29
N GLU A 112 3.73 -4.71 13.78
CA GLU A 112 3.94 -5.34 15.08
C GLU A 112 5.15 -6.30 15.07
N GLN A 113 5.20 -7.20 14.09
CA GLN A 113 6.18 -8.30 14.08
C GLN A 113 7.55 -7.90 13.51
N ARG A 114 7.64 -6.83 12.73
CA ARG A 114 8.90 -6.28 12.17
C ARG A 114 9.17 -4.85 12.65
N ALA A 115 8.84 -4.56 13.91
CA ALA A 115 8.95 -3.23 14.49
C ALA A 115 10.36 -2.61 14.39
N SER A 116 11.45 -3.41 14.44
CA SER A 116 12.81 -2.91 14.21
C SER A 116 12.98 -2.30 12.83
N LEU A 117 12.61 -3.04 11.77
CA LEU A 117 12.70 -2.57 10.40
C LEU A 117 11.81 -1.35 10.16
N VAL A 118 10.61 -1.34 10.75
CA VAL A 118 9.70 -0.18 10.66
C VAL A 118 10.32 1.06 11.29
N ARG A 119 11.04 0.94 12.42
CA ARG A 119 11.79 2.07 12.99
C ARG A 119 12.86 2.59 12.04
N GLU A 120 13.55 1.72 11.32
CA GLU A 120 14.55 2.14 10.34
C GLU A 120 13.91 2.88 9.15
N VAL A 121 12.72 2.45 8.68
CA VAL A 121 11.94 3.18 7.66
C VAL A 121 11.54 4.55 8.20
N LEU A 122 11.03 4.63 9.43
CA LEU A 122 10.61 5.89 10.05
C LEU A 122 11.78 6.85 10.29
N ALA A 123 13.00 6.33 10.48
CA ALA A 123 14.21 7.12 10.68
C ALA A 123 14.80 7.69 9.38
N ASP A 124 14.36 7.21 8.21
CA ASP A 124 14.87 7.68 6.92
C ASP A 124 14.18 8.97 6.48
N SER A 125 14.88 10.09 6.67
CA SER A 125 14.41 11.43 6.30
C SER A 125 14.20 11.66 4.79
N GLN A 126 14.72 10.79 3.93
CA GLN A 126 14.57 10.94 2.48
C GLN A 126 13.26 10.34 1.97
N LEU A 127 12.61 9.48 2.76
CA LEU A 127 11.39 8.78 2.35
C LEU A 127 10.14 9.62 2.51
N LEU A 128 9.20 9.39 1.61
CA LEU A 128 7.78 9.57 1.88
C LEU A 128 7.14 8.20 2.14
N LEU A 129 6.72 7.99 3.38
CA LEU A 129 5.97 6.80 3.81
C LEU A 129 4.47 7.02 3.61
N PHE A 130 3.87 6.22 2.74
CA PHE A 130 2.43 6.02 2.66
C PHE A 130 1.99 4.98 3.69
N THR A 131 1.05 5.34 4.57
CA THR A 131 0.53 4.42 5.58
C THR A 131 -0.92 4.76 5.94
N THR A 132 -1.59 3.84 6.63
CA THR A 132 -2.93 4.06 7.19
C THR A 132 -2.84 4.59 8.61
N VAL A 133 -3.90 5.25 9.09
CA VAL A 133 -3.99 5.64 10.51
C VAL A 133 -3.93 4.41 11.43
N HIS A 134 -4.42 3.26 11.00
CA HIS A 134 -4.32 2.01 11.76
C HIS A 134 -2.86 1.62 11.99
N CYS A 135 -2.04 1.63 10.93
CA CYS A 135 -0.61 1.34 11.03
C CYS A 135 0.13 2.42 11.81
N LEU A 136 -0.11 3.71 11.53
CA LEU A 136 0.51 4.81 12.28
C LEU A 136 0.20 4.72 13.79
N ASN A 137 -1.04 4.40 14.15
CA ASN A 137 -1.43 4.24 15.55
C ASN A 137 -0.68 3.09 16.23
N ASP A 138 -0.41 1.99 15.52
CA ASP A 138 0.36 0.87 16.04
C ASP A 138 1.86 1.19 16.10
N MET A 139 2.42 1.88 15.10
CA MET A 139 3.80 2.39 15.10
C MET A 139 4.05 3.27 16.34
N LEU A 140 3.17 4.25 16.58
CA LEU A 140 3.24 5.22 17.69
C LEU A 140 3.08 4.59 19.09
N ARG A 141 2.76 3.30 19.20
CA ARG A 141 2.86 2.59 20.49
C ARG A 141 4.31 2.26 20.88
N SER A 142 5.20 2.21 19.90
CA SER A 142 6.57 1.69 20.04
C SER A 142 7.65 2.72 19.76
N ILE A 143 7.27 3.92 19.29
CA ILE A 143 8.15 5.04 18.98
C ILE A 143 7.46 6.37 19.34
N LYS A 144 8.24 7.40 19.68
CA LYS A 144 7.71 8.75 19.89
C LYS A 144 7.50 9.44 18.54
N LEU A 145 6.48 10.29 18.47
CA LEU A 145 6.19 11.08 17.27
C LEU A 145 7.41 11.91 16.80
N ALA A 146 8.19 12.47 17.73
CA ALA A 146 9.39 13.27 17.42
C ALA A 146 10.54 12.47 16.78
N ASP A 147 10.53 11.14 16.90
CA ASP A 147 11.56 10.26 16.34
C ASP A 147 11.23 9.85 14.89
N ILE A 148 10.02 10.13 14.40
CA ILE A 148 9.66 9.95 12.99
C ILE A 148 10.35 11.05 12.18
N LYS A 149 11.24 10.65 11.27
CA LYS A 149 12.02 11.52 10.39
C LYS A 149 11.56 11.48 8.95
N CYS A 150 11.02 10.35 8.49
CA CYS A 150 10.40 10.25 7.17
C CYS A 150 9.19 11.19 7.08
N ARG A 151 8.85 11.58 5.86
CA ARG A 151 7.62 12.32 5.58
C ARG A 151 6.45 11.32 5.57
N LEU A 152 5.26 11.74 5.99
CA LEU A 152 4.11 10.86 6.14
C LEU A 152 2.98 11.27 5.19
N ALA A 153 2.46 10.33 4.41
CA ALA A 153 1.23 10.47 3.65
C ALA A 153 0.20 9.47 4.19
N ILE A 154 -0.94 9.97 4.67
CA ILE A 154 -2.02 9.10 5.17
C ILE A 154 -2.96 8.75 4.03
N ILE A 155 -3.07 7.46 3.77
CA ILE A 155 -3.99 6.83 2.82
C ILE A 155 -4.96 5.93 3.57
N GLU A 156 -6.13 5.68 2.99
CA GLU A 156 -7.19 4.93 3.64
C GLU A 156 -7.66 3.78 2.76
N ASP A 157 -8.00 2.66 3.39
CA ASP A 157 -8.76 1.61 2.72
C ASP A 157 -10.16 2.18 2.48
N LEU A 158 -10.63 2.06 1.25
CA LEU A 158 -11.92 2.53 0.79
C LEU A 158 -13.10 1.91 1.59
N SER A 159 -12.93 0.73 2.18
CA SER A 159 -13.87 0.10 3.12
C SER A 159 -13.80 0.66 4.55
N TYR A 160 -12.66 1.19 4.98
CA TYR A 160 -12.37 1.48 6.41
C TYR A 160 -11.86 2.91 6.65
N LYS A 161 -12.45 3.89 5.98
CA LYS A 161 -12.12 5.31 6.18
C LYS A 161 -12.38 5.72 7.64
N VAL A 162 -11.37 6.32 8.26
CA VAL A 162 -11.31 6.64 9.69
C VAL A 162 -12.44 7.60 10.10
N PHE A 163 -13.23 7.22 11.09
CA PHE A 163 -14.43 7.96 11.52
C PHE A 163 -15.49 8.14 10.41
N ARG A 164 -15.47 7.30 9.37
CA ARG A 164 -16.62 7.04 8.50
C ARG A 164 -17.22 5.69 8.85
N GLN A 165 -18.42 5.42 8.35
CA GLN A 165 -19.01 4.10 8.44
C GLN A 165 -18.21 3.15 7.54
N LYS A 166 -18.01 1.91 8.01
CA LYS A 166 -17.45 0.86 7.16
C LYS A 166 -18.37 0.67 5.95
N ILE A 167 -17.80 0.58 4.76
CA ILE A 167 -18.52 0.24 3.54
C ILE A 167 -18.09 -1.16 3.13
N MET A 168 -19.04 -2.08 2.92
CA MET A 168 -18.72 -3.43 2.45
C MET A 168 -18.50 -3.42 0.93
N PRO A 169 -17.70 -4.35 0.37
CA PRO A 169 -17.52 -4.47 -1.08
C PRO A 169 -18.84 -4.53 -1.87
N ALA A 170 -19.85 -5.25 -1.38
CA ALA A 170 -21.17 -5.32 -2.00
C ALA A 170 -21.89 -3.96 -2.13
N GLU A 171 -21.45 -2.95 -1.37
CA GLU A 171 -22.02 -1.60 -1.37
C GLU A 171 -21.18 -0.62 -2.20
N TYR A 172 -20.06 -1.05 -2.79
CA TYR A 172 -19.17 -0.16 -3.53
C TYR A 172 -19.85 0.54 -4.69
N GLU A 173 -20.65 -0.19 -5.48
CA GLU A 173 -21.42 0.37 -6.60
C GLU A 173 -22.27 1.56 -6.14
N ARG A 174 -23.02 1.39 -5.05
CA ARG A 174 -23.89 2.44 -4.50
C ARG A 174 -23.11 3.70 -4.09
N HIS A 175 -21.91 3.54 -3.53
CA HIS A 175 -21.16 4.64 -2.93
C HIS A 175 -20.15 5.30 -3.88
N TYR A 176 -19.65 4.57 -4.87
CA TYR A 176 -18.46 4.96 -5.63
C TYR A 176 -18.66 5.02 -7.15
N ARG A 177 -19.77 4.52 -7.72
CA ARG A 177 -19.98 4.52 -9.19
C ARG A 177 -19.89 5.88 -9.89
N PHE A 178 -20.14 6.98 -9.16
CA PHE A 178 -20.08 8.35 -9.69
C PHE A 178 -18.88 9.15 -9.18
N LYS A 179 -17.93 8.48 -8.53
CA LYS A 179 -16.71 9.11 -8.05
C LYS A 179 -15.68 9.13 -9.17
N ASN A 180 -15.34 10.34 -9.63
CA ASN A 180 -14.26 10.53 -10.60
C ASN A 180 -12.97 9.90 -10.08
N GLY A 181 -12.26 9.13 -10.89
CA GLY A 181 -11.02 8.47 -10.47
C GLY A 181 -11.23 7.20 -9.64
N ILE A 182 -12.44 6.65 -9.58
CA ILE A 182 -12.70 5.29 -9.10
C ILE A 182 -13.27 4.46 -10.25
N THR A 183 -12.62 3.34 -10.55
CA THR A 183 -13.17 2.32 -11.44
C THR A 183 -13.57 1.11 -10.61
N LEU A 184 -14.81 0.64 -10.78
CA LEU A 184 -15.30 -0.59 -10.13
C LEU A 184 -15.22 -1.76 -11.08
N PHE A 185 -14.89 -2.93 -10.53
CA PHE A 185 -14.79 -4.18 -11.27
C PHE A 185 -15.92 -5.12 -10.85
N PRO A 186 -16.57 -5.80 -11.82
CA PRO A 186 -17.65 -6.75 -11.55
C PRO A 186 -17.08 -8.10 -11.07
N THR A 187 -16.31 -8.08 -9.99
CA THR A 187 -15.77 -9.28 -9.32
C THR A 187 -16.61 -9.63 -8.09
N GLU A 188 -16.44 -10.86 -7.57
CA GLU A 188 -16.99 -11.25 -6.28
C GLU A 188 -15.87 -11.65 -5.31
N PRO A 189 -15.62 -10.87 -4.22
CA PRO A 189 -16.28 -9.61 -3.87
C PRO A 189 -15.94 -8.48 -4.86
N CYS A 190 -16.80 -7.45 -4.93
CA CYS A 190 -16.59 -6.30 -5.80
C CYS A 190 -15.25 -5.61 -5.45
N ALA A 191 -14.42 -5.46 -6.47
CA ALA A 191 -13.12 -4.80 -6.39
C ALA A 191 -13.13 -3.54 -7.26
N GLY A 192 -11.98 -2.89 -7.36
CA GLY A 192 -11.82 -1.72 -8.19
C GLY A 192 -10.38 -1.26 -8.26
N PHE A 193 -10.20 -0.13 -8.93
CA PHE A 193 -8.94 0.58 -9.04
C PHE A 193 -9.14 2.05 -8.71
N SER A 194 -8.28 2.59 -7.86
CA SER A 194 -8.27 4.00 -7.50
C SER A 194 -7.23 4.75 -8.31
N TRP A 195 -7.70 5.61 -9.21
CA TRP A 195 -6.90 6.61 -9.90
C TRP A 195 -6.70 7.88 -9.04
N ASP A 196 -7.41 8.01 -7.93
CA ASP A 196 -7.33 9.13 -7.00
C ASP A 196 -7.26 8.62 -5.55
N ILE A 197 -6.03 8.45 -5.05
CA ILE A 197 -5.78 7.90 -3.70
C ILE A 197 -6.37 8.74 -2.56
N ARG A 198 -6.82 9.99 -2.84
CA ARG A 198 -7.53 10.82 -1.85
C ARG A 198 -8.89 10.23 -1.50
N GLN A 199 -9.51 9.50 -2.42
CA GLN A 199 -10.84 8.94 -2.20
C GLN A 199 -10.80 7.63 -1.41
N GLY A 200 -9.65 6.97 -1.42
CA GLY A 200 -9.39 5.68 -0.81
C GLY A 200 -8.68 4.76 -1.79
N ILE A 201 -8.12 3.68 -1.27
CA ILE A 201 -7.42 2.66 -2.06
C ILE A 201 -8.16 1.33 -1.91
N PHE A 202 -8.21 0.56 -3.00
CA PHE A 202 -8.70 -0.82 -2.96
C PHE A 202 -7.60 -1.73 -2.43
N ASP A 203 -7.89 -2.55 -1.43
CA ASP A 203 -6.88 -3.36 -0.74
C ASP A 203 -6.38 -4.56 -1.56
N ALA A 204 -7.30 -5.25 -2.22
CA ALA A 204 -7.07 -6.46 -3.01
C ALA A 204 -6.18 -7.52 -2.34
N GLY A 205 -6.09 -7.56 -1.01
CA GLY A 205 -5.35 -8.59 -0.27
C GLY A 205 -3.83 -8.54 -0.40
N THR A 206 -3.24 -7.46 -0.94
CA THR A 206 -1.77 -7.32 -1.04
C THR A 206 -1.31 -5.87 -1.12
N VAL A 207 -0.24 -5.55 -0.37
CA VAL A 207 0.38 -4.21 -0.37
C VAL A 207 0.93 -3.82 -1.75
N ALA A 208 1.27 -4.80 -2.60
CA ALA A 208 1.69 -4.51 -3.97
C ALA A 208 0.59 -3.83 -4.80
N TYR A 209 -0.69 -4.14 -4.52
CA TYR A 209 -1.82 -3.52 -5.22
C TYR A 209 -2.10 -2.10 -4.73
N TRP A 210 -1.85 -1.82 -3.45
CA TRP A 210 -1.81 -0.45 -2.93
C TRP A 210 -0.72 0.37 -3.61
N ALA A 211 0.50 -0.18 -3.70
CA ALA A 211 1.61 0.48 -4.36
C ALA A 211 1.35 0.74 -5.85
N LEU A 212 0.63 -0.15 -6.55
CA LEU A 212 0.23 0.05 -7.94
C LEU A 212 -0.66 1.30 -8.11
N GLN A 213 -1.70 1.44 -7.28
CA GLN A 213 -2.59 2.61 -7.32
C GLN A 213 -1.85 3.91 -6.94
N ILE A 214 -0.91 3.83 -5.98
CA ILE A 214 -0.05 4.97 -5.61
C ILE A 214 0.90 5.34 -6.76
N ALA A 215 1.51 4.37 -7.44
CA ALA A 215 2.42 4.62 -8.56
C ALA A 215 1.73 5.40 -9.69
N VAL A 216 0.50 5.03 -10.02
CA VAL A 216 -0.32 5.74 -11.00
C VAL A 216 -0.65 7.16 -10.54
N TRP A 217 -1.07 7.34 -9.28
CA TRP A 217 -1.31 8.68 -8.73
C TRP A 217 -0.08 9.57 -8.80
N LEU A 218 1.09 9.01 -8.52
CA LEU A 218 2.37 9.70 -8.59
C LEU A 218 2.78 10.08 -10.01
N GLY A 219 2.17 9.50 -11.06
CA GLY A 219 2.43 9.84 -12.46
C GLY A 219 3.33 8.86 -13.21
N ALA A 220 3.37 7.58 -12.81
CA ALA A 220 4.17 6.57 -13.52
C ALA A 220 3.83 6.52 -15.02
N GLU A 221 4.83 6.65 -15.88
CA GLU A 221 4.70 6.45 -17.33
C GLU A 221 4.82 4.95 -17.68
N ARG A 222 5.66 4.24 -16.93
CA ARG A 222 5.85 2.79 -16.99
C ARG A 222 6.10 2.25 -15.59
N ILE A 223 5.54 1.08 -15.29
CA ILE A 223 5.61 0.44 -13.98
C ILE A 223 6.36 -0.89 -14.09
N LEU A 224 7.32 -1.11 -13.20
CA LEU A 224 8.11 -2.35 -13.11
C LEU A 224 7.83 -3.04 -11.77
N LEU A 225 7.31 -4.25 -11.81
CA LEU A 225 7.01 -5.05 -10.62
C LEU A 225 8.17 -6.00 -10.33
N ALA A 226 8.91 -5.74 -9.25
CA ALA A 226 10.00 -6.59 -8.77
C ALA A 226 9.57 -7.34 -7.52
N GLY A 227 9.77 -8.67 -7.47
CA GLY A 227 9.39 -9.47 -6.30
C GLY A 227 7.89 -9.72 -6.14
N VAL A 228 7.10 -9.57 -7.21
CA VAL A 228 5.67 -9.92 -7.25
C VAL A 228 5.50 -11.34 -7.79
N ASP A 229 5.94 -12.30 -6.99
CA ASP A 229 6.11 -13.69 -7.44
C ASP A 229 4.78 -14.43 -7.48
N MET A 230 3.98 -14.39 -6.42
CA MET A 230 2.64 -14.98 -6.38
C MET A 230 2.54 -16.47 -6.83
N ASN A 231 3.64 -17.22 -6.78
CA ASN A 231 3.73 -18.61 -7.26
C ASN A 231 4.11 -19.61 -6.14
N ASN A 232 4.58 -19.13 -4.99
CA ASN A 232 4.98 -19.96 -3.86
C ASN A 232 4.70 -19.24 -2.54
N PHE A 233 3.51 -19.46 -1.98
CA PHE A 233 3.06 -18.80 -0.76
C PHE A 233 3.59 -19.46 0.53
N THR A 234 4.14 -20.67 0.42
CA THR A 234 4.72 -21.42 1.55
C THR A 234 6.21 -21.14 1.73
N ALA A 235 6.91 -20.64 0.72
CA ALA A 235 8.28 -20.15 0.87
C ALA A 235 8.38 -18.88 1.75
N PRO A 236 9.52 -18.63 2.40
CA PRO A 236 9.81 -17.36 3.05
C PRO A 236 9.93 -16.23 2.01
N ARG A 237 9.64 -15.00 2.44
CA ARG A 237 10.01 -13.79 1.68
C ARG A 237 11.54 -13.70 1.60
N PHE A 238 12.09 -12.92 0.68
CA PHE A 238 13.55 -12.90 0.43
C PHE A 238 14.40 -12.57 1.68
N TYR A 239 13.83 -11.86 2.66
CA TYR A 239 14.48 -11.44 3.90
C TYR A 239 14.14 -12.32 5.12
N GLU A 240 13.34 -13.38 4.93
CA GLU A 240 12.90 -14.30 5.98
C GLU A 240 13.60 -15.66 5.84
N SER A 241 13.56 -16.43 6.92
CA SER A 241 13.93 -17.84 6.98
C SER A 241 12.71 -18.68 7.37
N GLU A 242 12.82 -20.01 7.27
CA GLU A 242 11.76 -20.91 7.76
C GLU A 242 11.47 -20.73 9.26
N GLY A 243 12.48 -20.33 10.05
CA GLY A 243 12.34 -20.17 11.50
C GLY A 243 11.63 -18.88 11.94
N ASP A 244 11.51 -17.89 11.06
CA ASP A 244 10.95 -16.58 11.39
C ASP A 244 9.96 -16.04 10.36
N LYS A 245 9.49 -16.89 9.44
CA LYS A 245 8.49 -16.52 8.43
C LYS A 245 7.18 -16.05 9.08
N LEU A 246 6.68 -14.89 8.64
CA LEU A 246 5.37 -14.40 9.09
C LEU A 246 4.21 -15.04 8.32
N PRO A 247 3.04 -15.25 8.97
CA PRO A 247 1.84 -15.70 8.29
C PRO A 247 1.44 -14.75 7.16
N SER A 248 0.73 -15.28 6.16
CA SER A 248 0.27 -14.52 5.01
C SER A 248 -1.07 -15.04 4.53
N LEU A 249 -1.94 -14.13 4.11
CA LEU A 249 -3.23 -14.45 3.48
C LEU A 249 -3.14 -14.54 1.96
N LEU A 250 -1.94 -14.36 1.38
CA LEU A 250 -1.76 -14.36 -0.08
C LEU A 250 -2.29 -15.65 -0.72
N ALA A 251 -2.01 -16.82 -0.14
CA ALA A 251 -2.50 -18.10 -0.67
C ALA A 251 -4.03 -18.17 -0.70
N ALA A 252 -4.68 -17.75 0.38
CA ALA A 252 -6.15 -17.79 0.51
C ALA A 252 -6.83 -16.75 -0.39
N ASN A 253 -6.18 -15.60 -0.62
CA ASN A 253 -6.74 -14.51 -1.40
C ASN A 253 -6.36 -14.55 -2.88
N PHE A 254 -5.45 -15.44 -3.30
CA PHE A 254 -4.83 -15.35 -4.62
C PHE A 254 -5.85 -15.48 -5.77
N SER A 255 -6.58 -16.58 -5.80
CA SER A 255 -7.49 -16.92 -6.90
C SER A 255 -8.70 -15.98 -6.96
N ASP A 256 -9.26 -15.62 -5.81
CA ASP A 256 -10.58 -14.97 -5.74
C ASP A 256 -10.49 -13.45 -5.61
N ILE A 257 -9.37 -12.91 -5.11
CA ILE A 257 -9.22 -11.48 -4.81
C ILE A 257 -8.06 -10.87 -5.58
N ILE A 258 -6.84 -11.41 -5.39
CA ILE A 258 -5.61 -10.79 -5.90
C ILE A 258 -5.55 -10.87 -7.43
N LYS A 259 -5.69 -12.08 -7.99
CA LYS A 259 -5.54 -12.31 -9.43
C LYS A 259 -6.62 -11.55 -10.23
N PRO A 260 -7.92 -11.59 -9.87
CA PRO A 260 -8.93 -10.80 -10.58
C PRO A 260 -8.68 -9.29 -10.48
N ALA A 261 -8.29 -8.78 -9.31
CA ALA A 261 -8.01 -7.36 -9.15
C ALA A 261 -6.86 -6.89 -10.05
N PHE A 262 -5.75 -7.63 -10.10
CA PHE A 262 -4.65 -7.31 -11.00
C PHE A 262 -5.01 -7.44 -12.48
N LEU A 263 -5.79 -8.45 -12.88
CA LEU A 263 -6.27 -8.60 -14.27
C LEU A 263 -7.12 -7.41 -14.72
N HIS A 264 -7.98 -6.91 -13.84
CA HIS A 264 -8.79 -5.74 -14.17
C HIS A 264 -7.97 -4.44 -14.13
N ALA A 265 -7.04 -4.31 -13.18
CA ALA A 265 -6.12 -3.18 -13.14
C ALA A 265 -5.22 -3.12 -14.37
N SER A 266 -4.73 -4.25 -14.90
CA SER A 266 -3.91 -4.23 -16.11
C SER A 266 -4.66 -3.68 -17.31
N ARG A 267 -5.93 -4.06 -17.48
CA ARG A 267 -6.79 -3.51 -18.53
C ARG A 267 -7.02 -2.01 -18.39
N GLU A 268 -7.11 -1.51 -17.16
CA GLU A 268 -7.20 -0.08 -16.88
C GLU A 268 -5.90 0.65 -17.24
N LEU A 269 -4.76 0.08 -16.90
CA LEU A 269 -3.43 0.63 -17.23
C LEU A 269 -3.18 0.62 -18.74
N ASP A 270 -3.53 -0.46 -19.44
CA ASP A 270 -3.42 -0.57 -20.90
C ASP A 270 -4.26 0.50 -21.60
N ARG A 271 -5.50 0.73 -21.14
CA ARG A 271 -6.36 1.80 -21.68
C ARG A 271 -5.78 3.19 -21.46
N ALA A 272 -5.08 3.40 -20.36
CA ALA A 272 -4.39 4.65 -20.07
C ALA A 272 -3.00 4.76 -20.73
N GLY A 273 -2.54 3.71 -21.42
CA GLY A 273 -1.23 3.67 -22.07
C GLY A 273 -0.06 3.50 -21.10
N ILE A 274 -0.31 3.08 -19.85
CA ILE A 274 0.72 2.89 -18.82
C ILE A 274 1.23 1.45 -18.91
N LYS A 275 2.39 1.25 -19.53
CA LYS A 275 2.98 -0.09 -19.66
C LYS A 275 3.41 -0.62 -18.30
N THR A 276 3.05 -1.86 -18.00
CA THR A 276 3.40 -2.51 -16.73
C THR A 276 4.05 -3.87 -16.99
N TYR A 277 5.24 -4.07 -16.41
CA TYR A 277 6.02 -5.29 -16.56
C TYR A 277 6.17 -6.03 -15.24
N ASN A 278 6.02 -7.34 -15.26
CA ASN A 278 6.43 -8.20 -14.15
C ASN A 278 7.82 -8.77 -14.41
N LEU A 279 8.77 -8.46 -13.52
CA LEU A 279 10.16 -8.90 -13.64
C LEU A 279 10.37 -10.34 -13.15
N CYS A 280 9.33 -10.97 -12.59
CA CYS A 280 9.33 -12.38 -12.22
C CYS A 280 8.70 -13.23 -13.33
N LEU A 281 9.54 -13.85 -14.17
CA LEU A 281 9.10 -14.67 -15.31
C LEU A 281 8.22 -15.86 -14.89
N ASN A 282 8.50 -16.45 -13.73
CA ASN A 282 7.72 -17.56 -13.19
C ASN A 282 6.59 -17.10 -12.28
N SER A 283 6.19 -15.82 -12.33
CA SER A 283 5.11 -15.31 -11.48
C SER A 283 3.80 -16.07 -11.70
N GLY A 284 3.05 -16.25 -10.60
CA GLY A 284 1.70 -16.80 -10.64
C GLY A 284 0.68 -15.83 -11.24
N LEU A 285 0.99 -14.53 -11.30
CA LEU A 285 0.28 -13.62 -12.18
C LEU A 285 0.63 -13.98 -13.63
N GLY A 286 -0.39 -14.37 -14.41
CA GLY A 286 -0.21 -14.81 -15.80
C GLY A 286 0.22 -13.67 -16.73
N GLU A 287 0.68 -14.05 -17.93
CA GLU A 287 1.04 -13.09 -18.98
C GLU A 287 -0.16 -12.29 -19.51
N ASP A 288 -1.37 -12.80 -19.29
CA ASP A 288 -2.63 -12.11 -19.55
C ASP A 288 -2.90 -10.93 -18.59
N ILE A 289 -2.11 -10.82 -17.51
CA ILE A 289 -2.22 -9.75 -16.53
C ILE A 289 -1.15 -8.69 -16.80
N PHE A 290 0.13 -9.02 -16.67
CA PHE A 290 1.21 -8.09 -16.98
C PHE A 290 2.25 -8.80 -17.84
N GLU A 291 2.77 -8.08 -18.82
CA GLU A 291 3.86 -8.58 -19.67
C GLU A 291 5.06 -8.96 -18.79
N LYS A 292 5.60 -10.14 -19.01
CA LYS A 292 6.78 -10.62 -18.28
C LYS A 292 8.03 -10.28 -19.08
N SER A 293 8.99 -9.61 -18.46
CA SER A 293 10.20 -9.21 -19.17
C SER A 293 11.44 -9.26 -18.28
N THR A 294 12.59 -9.51 -18.91
CA THR A 294 13.89 -9.39 -18.26
C THR A 294 14.35 -7.93 -18.27
N LEU A 295 15.28 -7.60 -17.36
CA LEU A 295 15.90 -6.28 -17.34
C LEU A 295 16.73 -6.01 -18.60
N ASP A 296 17.36 -7.02 -19.19
CA ASP A 296 18.12 -6.89 -20.45
C ASP A 296 17.25 -6.45 -21.63
N SER A 297 16.01 -6.93 -21.67
CA SER A 297 15.05 -6.54 -22.72
C SER A 297 14.56 -5.09 -22.53
N LEU A 298 14.35 -4.67 -21.29
CA LEU A 298 13.80 -3.35 -20.97
C LEU A 298 14.83 -2.23 -20.95
N PHE A 299 16.08 -2.58 -20.64
CA PHE A 299 17.22 -1.68 -20.54
C PHE A 299 18.40 -2.27 -21.34
N PRO A 300 18.30 -2.30 -22.69
CA PRO A 300 19.41 -2.70 -23.53
C PRO A 300 20.60 -1.75 -23.34
N GLN A 301 21.81 -2.29 -23.39
CA GLN A 301 23.07 -1.54 -23.24
C GLN A 301 23.29 -0.54 -24.38
#